data_AF-A0A1M7S7A5-F1
#
_entry.id   AF-A0A1M7S7A5-F1
#
_cell.length_a   1.000
_cell.length_b   1.000
_cell.length_c   1.000
_cell.angle_alpha   90.00
_cell.angle_beta   90.00
_cell.angle_gamma   90.00
#
_symmetry.space_group_name_H-M   'P 1'
#
loop_
_entity.id
_entity.type
_entity.pdbx_description
1 polymer ?
#
loop_
_entity_poly.entity_id
_entity_poly.type
_entity_poly.pdbx_seq_one_letter_code
_entity_poly.pdbx_strand_id
1 'polypeptide(L)'
;MIFASKTPLGPGEARSIKRRRRYVIYLAFSSVVGMIAGFAAGYFDHGDGNLLAGDWDLLRLPPALSVLIAIMLLAGFLAIPLYGFRLADDYQREHGLVSYAGGFLAVMAGFPTWTALHAGGFVPPPHAFGIFAIGFVSMSLSYLYARWRL
;
A
#
# COMPACT_ATOMS: atom_id res chain seq x y z
N MET A 1 15.56 -14.72 18.16
CA MET A 1 15.04 -14.60 19.54
C MET A 1 15.33 -15.90 20.26
N ILE A 2 16.40 -15.89 21.04
CA ILE A 2 16.87 -16.97 21.90
C ILE A 2 16.43 -16.54 23.31
N PHE A 3 16.01 -17.50 24.15
CA PHE A 3 15.35 -17.36 25.46
C PHE A 3 13.81 -17.34 25.42
N ALA A 4 13.24 -18.54 25.27
CA ALA A 4 11.90 -18.83 25.76
C ALA A 4 11.97 -19.01 27.29
N SER A 5 11.40 -18.07 28.06
CA SER A 5 11.18 -18.27 29.49
C SER A 5 10.09 -19.32 29.69
N LYS A 6 10.36 -20.29 30.56
CA LYS A 6 9.47 -21.43 30.90
C LYS A 6 8.32 -21.04 31.84
N THR A 7 7.74 -19.86 31.65
CA THR A 7 6.55 -19.46 32.41
C THR A 7 5.32 -19.86 31.59
N PRO A 8 4.37 -20.65 32.13
CA PRO A 8 3.15 -20.95 31.39
C PRO A 8 2.44 -19.64 31.06
N LEU A 9 2.31 -19.35 29.76
CA LEU A 9 1.70 -18.12 29.25
C LEU A 9 0.30 -17.96 29.84
N GLY A 10 0.00 -16.78 30.35
CA GLY A 10 -1.36 -16.47 30.78
C GLY A 10 -2.34 -16.56 29.60
N PRO A 11 -3.63 -16.86 29.84
CA PRO A 11 -4.63 -16.99 28.76
C PRO A 11 -4.77 -15.72 27.91
N GLY A 12 -4.55 -14.54 28.49
CA GLY A 12 -4.50 -13.27 27.76
C GLY A 12 -3.28 -13.15 26.83
N GLU A 13 -2.11 -13.53 27.32
CA GLU A 13 -0.85 -13.48 26.56
C GLU A 13 -0.87 -14.45 25.36
N ALA A 14 -1.40 -15.66 25.57
CA ALA A 14 -1.60 -16.64 24.50
C ALA A 14 -2.54 -16.13 23.39
N ARG A 15 -3.62 -15.41 23.76
CA ARG A 15 -4.53 -14.77 22.79
C ARG A 15 -3.85 -13.64 22.02
N SER A 16 -3.07 -12.80 22.69
CA SER A 16 -2.32 -11.70 22.07
C SER A 16 -1.29 -12.21 21.06
N ILE A 17 -0.53 -13.26 21.42
CA ILE A 17 0.44 -13.89 20.50
C ILE A 17 -0.27 -14.46 19.27
N LYS A 18 -1.40 -15.15 19.46
CA LYS A 18 -2.19 -15.72 18.35
C LYS A 18 -2.73 -14.63 17.43
N ARG A 19 -3.22 -13.50 17.97
CA ARG A 19 -3.68 -12.34 17.20
C ARG A 19 -2.54 -11.72 16.41
N ARG A 20 -1.41 -11.45 17.05
CA ARG A 20 -0.20 -10.90 16.40
C ARG A 20 0.27 -11.79 15.25
N ARG A 21 0.33 -13.11 15.46
CA ARG A 21 0.72 -14.06 14.41
C ARG A 21 -0.25 -14.03 13.23
N ARG A 22 -1.56 -14.00 13.48
CA ARG A 22 -2.58 -13.84 12.41
C ARG A 22 -2.39 -12.56 11.63
N TYR A 23 -2.13 -11.44 12.32
CA TYR A 23 -1.89 -10.16 11.68
C TYR A 23 -0.62 -10.16 10.81
N VAL A 24 0.47 -10.74 11.30
CA VAL A 24 1.71 -10.88 10.51
C VAL A 24 1.50 -11.77 9.27
N ILE A 25 0.77 -12.88 9.41
CA ILE A 25 0.41 -13.74 8.26
C ILE A 25 -0.44 -12.96 7.25
N TYR A 26 -1.42 -12.19 7.72
CA TYR A 26 -2.23 -11.31 6.90
C TYR A 26 -1.37 -10.30 6.12
N LEU A 27 -0.43 -9.63 6.80
CA LEU A 27 0.50 -8.68 6.15
C LEU A 27 1.40 -9.37 5.12
N ALA A 28 1.94 -10.55 5.45
CA ALA A 28 2.77 -11.31 4.53
C ALA A 28 1.97 -11.70 3.27
N PHE A 29 0.74 -12.17 3.44
CA PHE A 29 -0.15 -12.51 2.34
C PHE A 29 -0.48 -11.30 1.47
N SER A 30 -0.85 -10.15 2.07
CA SER A 30 -1.14 -8.93 1.31
C SER A 30 0.07 -8.44 0.51
N SER A 31 1.28 -8.53 1.08
CA SER A 31 2.52 -8.15 0.39
C SER A 31 2.80 -9.06 -0.81
N VAL A 32 2.56 -10.37 -0.67
CA VAL A 32 2.72 -11.34 -1.78
C VAL A 32 1.73 -11.04 -2.91
N VAL A 33 0.46 -10.77 -2.59
CA VAL A 33 -0.55 -10.40 -3.60
C VAL A 33 -0.14 -9.15 -4.36
N GLY A 34 0.28 -8.09 -3.66
CA GLY A 34 0.75 -6.87 -4.29
C GLY A 34 1.99 -7.07 -5.15
N MET A 35 2.96 -7.86 -4.66
CA MET A 35 4.18 -8.20 -5.39
C MET A 35 3.88 -8.97 -6.68
N ILE A 36 3.00 -9.99 -6.62
CA ILE A 36 2.62 -10.76 -7.81
C ILE A 36 1.92 -9.86 -8.83
N ALA A 37 0.97 -9.03 -8.39
CA ALA A 37 0.26 -8.11 -9.29
C ALA A 37 1.22 -7.13 -9.96
N GLY A 38 2.12 -6.50 -9.20
CA GLY A 38 3.11 -5.56 -9.72
C GLY A 38 4.13 -6.22 -10.64
N PHE A 39 4.65 -7.39 -10.27
CA PHE A 39 5.59 -8.14 -11.10
C PHE A 39 4.92 -8.58 -12.41
N ALA A 40 3.70 -9.12 -12.34
CA ALA A 40 2.98 -9.55 -13.54
C ALA A 40 2.66 -8.37 -14.47
N ALA A 41 2.29 -7.21 -13.91
CA ALA A 41 2.05 -6.00 -14.69
C ALA A 41 3.32 -5.50 -15.39
N GLY A 42 4.49 -5.57 -14.74
CA GLY A 42 5.75 -5.09 -15.33
C GLY A 42 6.44 -6.10 -16.27
N TYR A 43 6.39 -7.39 -15.95
CA TYR A 43 7.11 -8.42 -16.70
C TYR A 43 6.43 -8.80 -18.02
N PHE A 44 5.10 -8.78 -18.06
CA PHE A 44 4.31 -9.16 -19.24
C PHE A 44 3.80 -7.96 -20.04
N ASP A 45 4.26 -6.76 -19.73
CA ASP A 45 3.99 -5.61 -20.59
C ASP A 45 4.80 -5.74 -21.88
N HIS A 46 4.11 -5.70 -23.01
CA HIS A 46 4.69 -5.74 -24.35
C HIS A 46 4.59 -4.38 -25.06
N GLY A 47 4.18 -3.33 -24.34
CA GLY A 47 4.08 -1.98 -24.85
C GLY A 47 5.40 -1.23 -24.82
N ASP A 48 5.48 -0.15 -25.61
CA ASP A 48 6.60 0.81 -25.56
C ASP A 48 6.43 1.87 -24.46
N GLY A 49 5.33 1.78 -23.70
CA GLY A 49 4.98 2.71 -22.63
C GLY A 49 5.76 2.49 -21.35
N ASN A 50 5.83 3.53 -20.52
CA ASN A 50 6.41 3.46 -19.19
C ASN A 50 5.45 4.02 -18.14
N LEU A 51 5.07 3.17 -17.17
CA LEU A 51 4.21 3.53 -16.04
C LEU A 51 4.73 4.74 -15.25
N LEU A 52 6.04 4.87 -15.10
CA LEU A 52 6.69 5.97 -14.38
C LEU A 52 6.73 7.26 -15.19
N ALA A 53 6.77 7.18 -16.53
CA ALA A 53 6.82 8.33 -17.41
C ALA A 53 5.43 8.89 -17.75
N GLY A 54 4.37 8.11 -17.50
CA GLY A 54 3.00 8.54 -17.77
C GLY A 54 2.49 8.16 -19.16
N ASP A 55 3.16 7.26 -19.88
CA ASP A 55 2.75 6.80 -21.20
C ASP A 55 1.76 5.63 -21.13
N TRP A 56 0.65 5.84 -20.42
CA TRP A 56 -0.32 4.78 -20.10
C TRP A 56 -0.99 4.19 -21.34
N ASP A 57 -1.16 5.00 -22.38
CA ASP A 57 -1.84 4.61 -23.63
C ASP A 57 -1.00 3.65 -24.47
N LEU A 58 0.30 3.56 -24.19
CA LEU A 58 1.26 2.71 -24.86
C LEU A 58 1.46 1.37 -24.15
N LEU A 59 0.92 1.18 -22.93
CA LEU A 59 0.99 -0.08 -22.19
C LEU A 59 0.15 -1.16 -22.89
N ARG A 60 0.71 -2.38 -23.02
CA ARG A 60 0.04 -3.48 -23.70
C ARG A 60 0.17 -4.76 -22.90
N LEU A 61 -0.89 -5.08 -22.16
CA LEU A 61 -1.03 -6.35 -21.44
C LEU A 61 -1.95 -7.33 -22.20
N PRO A 62 -1.67 -8.64 -22.15
CA PRO A 62 -2.59 -9.66 -22.62
C PRO A 62 -3.98 -9.52 -21.95
N PRO A 63 -5.11 -9.63 -22.68
CA PRO A 63 -6.44 -9.37 -22.12
C PRO A 63 -6.80 -10.24 -20.90
N ALA A 64 -6.39 -11.51 -20.90
CA ALA A 64 -6.64 -12.39 -19.75
C ALA A 64 -5.85 -11.95 -18.51
N LEU A 65 -4.62 -11.48 -18.72
CA LEU A 65 -3.75 -11.02 -17.64
C LEU A 65 -4.25 -9.70 -17.06
N SER A 66 -4.75 -8.77 -17.89
CA SER A 66 -5.28 -7.50 -17.40
C SER A 66 -6.49 -7.69 -16.50
N VAL A 67 -7.40 -8.62 -16.84
CA VAL A 67 -8.54 -8.99 -15.98
C VAL A 67 -8.05 -9.59 -14.65
N LEU A 68 -7.08 -10.50 -14.70
CA LEU A 68 -6.52 -11.10 -13.49
C LEU A 68 -5.88 -10.05 -12.57
N ILE A 69 -5.06 -9.16 -13.14
CA ILE A 69 -4.43 -8.06 -12.39
C ILE A 69 -5.50 -7.14 -11.82
N ALA A 70 -6.54 -6.77 -12.59
CA ALA A 70 -7.63 -5.94 -12.08
C ALA A 70 -8.32 -6.59 -10.87
N ILE A 71 -8.61 -7.88 -10.91
CA ILE A 71 -9.18 -8.63 -9.77
C ILE A 71 -8.21 -8.61 -8.59
N MET A 72 -6.91 -8.82 -8.82
CA MET A 72 -5.90 -8.78 -7.76
C MET A 72 -5.76 -7.38 -7.14
N LEU A 73 -5.85 -6.30 -7.92
CA LEU A 73 -5.81 -4.94 -7.43
C LEU A 73 -7.07 -4.59 -6.62
N LEU A 74 -8.25 -5.02 -7.08
CA LEU A 74 -9.49 -4.89 -6.30
C LEU A 74 -9.40 -5.68 -4.98
N ALA A 75 -8.90 -6.91 -5.02
CA ALA A 75 -8.67 -7.67 -3.81
C ALA A 75 -7.65 -6.97 -2.89
N GLY A 76 -6.53 -6.49 -3.44
CA GLY A 76 -5.41 -5.88 -2.72
C GLY A 76 -5.72 -4.53 -2.10
N PHE A 77 -6.44 -3.66 -2.81
CA PHE A 77 -6.72 -2.29 -2.37
C PHE A 77 -8.10 -2.10 -1.74
N LEU A 78 -9.02 -3.05 -1.91
CA LEU A 78 -10.36 -2.97 -1.33
C LEU A 78 -10.66 -4.12 -0.36
N ALA A 79 -10.68 -5.36 -0.85
CA ALA A 79 -11.16 -6.48 -0.04
C ALA A 79 -10.24 -6.81 1.15
N ILE A 80 -8.93 -6.86 0.90
CA ILE A 80 -7.91 -7.17 1.91
C ILE A 80 -7.89 -6.10 3.01
N PRO A 81 -7.78 -4.78 2.73
CA PRO A 81 -7.84 -3.74 3.74
C PRO A 81 -9.13 -3.77 4.59
N LEU A 82 -10.29 -3.96 3.96
CA LEU A 82 -11.57 -4.07 4.67
C LEU A 82 -11.58 -5.26 5.63
N TYR A 83 -11.01 -6.39 5.23
CA TYR A 83 -10.82 -7.54 6.13
C TYR A 83 -9.81 -7.22 7.24
N GLY A 84 -8.73 -6.51 6.93
CA GLY A 84 -7.68 -6.08 7.87
C GLY A 84 -8.23 -5.29 9.06
N PHE A 85 -9.26 -4.45 8.87
CA PHE A 85 -9.90 -3.71 9.96
C PHE A 85 -10.50 -4.58 11.06
N ARG A 86 -10.84 -5.85 10.76
CA ARG A 86 -11.33 -6.82 11.74
C ARG A 86 -10.20 -7.43 12.58
N LEU A 87 -8.97 -7.39 12.07
CA LEU A 87 -7.79 -7.95 12.74
C LEU A 87 -7.08 -6.89 13.59
N ALA A 88 -7.12 -5.63 13.14
CA ALA A 88 -6.42 -4.51 13.75
C ALA A 88 -6.82 -4.27 15.21
N ASP A 89 -5.82 -4.13 16.08
CA ASP A 89 -6.01 -3.63 17.45
C ASP A 89 -6.06 -2.10 17.49
N ASP A 90 -6.31 -1.53 18.68
CA ASP A 90 -6.49 -0.08 18.80
C ASP A 90 -5.20 0.70 18.49
N TYR A 91 -4.04 0.14 18.86
CA TYR A 91 -2.73 0.67 18.47
C TYR A 91 -2.56 0.73 16.95
N GLN A 92 -2.87 -0.37 16.25
CA GLN A 92 -2.78 -0.45 14.79
C GLN A 92 -3.80 0.46 14.10
N ARG A 93 -4.99 0.63 14.68
CA ARG A 93 -6.02 1.54 14.16
C ARG A 93 -5.58 2.99 14.23
N GLU A 94 -5.00 3.42 15.35
CA GLU A 94 -4.48 4.78 15.52
C GLU A 94 -3.38 5.06 14.48
N HIS A 95 -2.40 4.16 14.35
CA HIS A 95 -1.36 4.27 13.34
C HIS A 95 -1.91 4.25 11.90
N GLY A 96 -2.91 3.42 11.66
CA GLY A 96 -3.61 3.34 10.38
C GLY A 96 -4.33 4.65 10.01
N LEU A 97 -4.94 5.33 10.99
CA LEU A 97 -5.58 6.63 10.78
C LEU A 97 -4.55 7.71 10.42
N VAL A 98 -3.43 7.79 11.14
CA VAL A 98 -2.35 8.75 10.82
C VAL A 98 -1.77 8.47 9.44
N SER A 99 -1.54 7.20 9.11
CA SER A 99 -1.09 6.78 7.78
C SER A 99 -2.07 7.22 6.68
N TYR A 100 -3.36 6.90 6.83
CA TYR A 100 -4.40 7.26 5.87
C TYR A 100 -4.53 8.78 5.69
N ALA A 101 -4.56 9.53 6.80
CA ALA A 101 -4.62 10.99 6.78
C ALA A 101 -3.41 11.59 6.05
N GLY A 102 -2.20 11.09 6.30
CA GLY A 102 -0.99 11.51 5.61
C GLY A 102 -1.07 11.32 4.10
N GLY A 103 -1.53 10.16 3.65
CA GLY A 103 -1.76 9.89 2.22
C GLY A 103 -2.79 10.81 1.58
N PHE A 104 -3.95 10.94 2.23
CA PHE A 104 -5.04 11.77 1.75
C PHE A 104 -4.62 13.24 1.63
N LEU A 105 -4.03 13.81 2.69
CA LEU A 105 -3.57 15.19 2.70
C LEU A 105 -2.48 15.43 1.66
N ALA A 106 -1.55 14.48 1.50
CA ALA A 106 -0.50 14.58 0.49
C ALA A 106 -1.05 14.61 -0.94
N VAL A 107 -2.09 13.82 -1.25
CA VAL A 107 -2.73 13.88 -2.57
C VAL A 107 -3.51 15.18 -2.75
N MET A 108 -4.31 15.58 -1.76
CA MET A 108 -5.15 16.79 -1.82
C MET A 108 -4.32 18.07 -1.95
N ALA A 109 -3.15 18.14 -1.32
CA ALA A 109 -2.24 19.28 -1.47
C ALA A 109 -1.28 19.11 -2.66
N GLY A 110 -0.76 17.89 -2.84
CA GLY A 110 0.30 17.58 -3.80
C GLY A 110 -0.15 17.70 -5.26
N PHE A 111 -1.33 17.18 -5.63
CA PHE A 111 -1.79 17.25 -7.01
C PHE A 111 -2.04 18.69 -7.49
N PRO A 112 -2.79 19.54 -6.76
CA PRO A 112 -2.95 20.95 -7.15
C PRO A 112 -1.62 21.71 -7.18
N THR A 113 -0.72 21.46 -6.23
CA THR A 113 0.60 22.08 -6.19
C THR A 113 1.43 21.69 -7.40
N TRP A 114 1.47 20.39 -7.75
CA TRP A 114 2.17 19.91 -8.94
C TRP A 114 1.57 20.55 -10.20
N THR A 115 0.26 20.60 -10.31
CA THR A 115 -0.42 21.23 -11.45
C THR A 115 -0.03 22.71 -11.61
N ALA A 116 -0.01 23.47 -10.50
CA ALA A 116 0.41 24.86 -10.51
C ALA A 116 1.89 25.02 -10.92
N LEU A 117 2.78 24.16 -10.43
CA LEU A 117 4.20 24.16 -10.81
C LEU A 117 4.41 23.78 -12.28
N HIS A 118 3.61 22.85 -12.81
CA HIS A 118 3.67 22.50 -14.23
C HIS A 118 3.20 23.66 -15.12
N ALA A 119 2.12 24.36 -14.73
CA ALA A 119 1.67 25.57 -15.43
C ALA A 119 2.74 26.68 -15.44
N GLY A 120 3.59 26.72 -14.42
CA GLY A 120 4.76 27.59 -14.35
C GLY A 120 6.00 27.09 -15.10
N GLY A 121 5.95 25.89 -15.72
CA GLY A 121 7.07 25.31 -16.47
C GLY A 121 8.17 24.68 -15.62
N PHE A 122 7.95 24.45 -14.32
CA PHE A 122 8.99 23.96 -13.41
C PHE A 122 9.14 22.42 -13.38
N VAL A 123 8.06 21.70 -13.65
CA VAL A 123 8.00 20.24 -13.52
C VAL A 123 7.21 19.61 -14.68
N PRO A 124 7.40 18.31 -14.97
CA PRO A 124 6.60 17.59 -15.96
C PRO A 124 5.10 17.59 -15.63
N PRO A 125 4.23 17.27 -16.61
CA PRO A 125 2.80 17.19 -16.37
C PRO A 125 2.47 16.11 -15.31
N PRO A 126 1.48 16.35 -14.44
CA PRO A 126 1.05 15.35 -13.48
C PRO A 126 0.40 14.16 -14.21
N HIS A 127 0.69 12.95 -13.73
CA HIS A 127 0.17 11.71 -14.30
C HIS A 127 -0.37 10.77 -13.19
N ALA A 128 -1.23 9.83 -13.58
CA ALA A 128 -1.96 8.96 -12.64
C ALA A 128 -1.03 8.19 -11.68
N PHE A 129 0.09 7.64 -12.19
CA PHE A 129 1.05 6.91 -11.35
C PHE A 129 1.69 7.82 -10.30
N GLY A 130 2.04 9.05 -10.67
CA GLY A 130 2.66 10.02 -9.76
C GLY A 130 1.73 10.38 -8.60
N ILE A 131 0.44 10.59 -8.89
CA ILE A 131 -0.57 10.87 -7.86
C ILE A 131 -0.75 9.66 -6.94
N PHE A 132 -0.83 8.46 -7.52
CA PHE A 132 -0.90 7.21 -6.76
C PHE A 132 0.32 7.03 -5.85
N ALA A 133 1.53 7.31 -6.37
CA ALA A 133 2.77 7.23 -5.63
C ALA A 133 2.84 8.25 -4.49
N ILE A 134 2.41 9.50 -4.70
CA ILE A 134 2.30 10.51 -3.63
C ILE A 134 1.45 9.96 -2.48
N GLY A 135 0.26 9.42 -2.79
CA GLY A 135 -0.60 8.82 -1.78
C GLY A 135 0.09 7.70 -0.99
N PHE A 136 0.59 6.67 -1.68
CA PHE A 136 1.16 5.49 -1.03
C PHE A 136 2.47 5.75 -0.29
N VAL A 137 3.36 6.57 -0.86
CA VAL A 137 4.62 6.94 -0.23
C VAL A 137 4.34 7.77 1.01
N SER A 138 3.46 8.77 0.93
CA SER A 138 3.08 9.56 2.10
C SER A 138 2.37 8.74 3.17
N MET A 139 1.48 7.80 2.81
CA MET A 139 0.90 6.86 3.76
C MET A 139 1.98 6.06 4.51
N SER A 140 2.98 5.57 3.78
CA SER A 140 4.07 4.77 4.33
C SER A 140 4.95 5.60 5.27
N LEU A 141 5.32 6.81 4.85
CA LEU A 141 6.11 7.75 5.65
C LEU A 141 5.36 8.18 6.92
N SER A 142 4.07 8.48 6.82
CA SER A 142 3.23 8.84 7.97
C SER A 142 3.04 7.66 8.93
N TYR A 143 2.95 6.43 8.43
CA TYR A 143 2.95 5.23 9.27
C TYR A 143 4.27 5.07 10.03
N LEU A 144 5.41 5.23 9.34
CA LEU A 144 6.74 5.14 9.97
C LEU A 144 6.93 6.24 11.02
N TYR A 145 6.48 7.45 10.72
CA TYR A 145 6.48 8.57 11.67
C TYR A 145 5.65 8.24 12.91
N ALA A 146 4.41 7.79 12.73
CA ALA A 146 3.52 7.39 13.83
C ALA A 146 4.19 6.32 14.69
N ARG A 147 4.74 5.29 14.07
CA ARG A 147 5.41 4.17 14.76
C ARG A 147 6.61 4.58 15.62
N TRP A 148 7.28 5.68 15.28
CA TRP A 148 8.43 6.17 16.03
C TRP A 148 8.09 7.23 17.08
N ARG A 149 6.91 7.84 16.99
CA ARG A 149 6.54 9.00 17.83
C ARG A 149 5.37 8.73 18.77
N LEU A 150 4.51 7.77 18.44
CA LEU A 150 3.36 7.33 19.22
C LEU A 150 3.63 5.95 19.84
#